data_AF-A0A5K0X0H9-F1
#
_entry.id   AF-A0A5K0X0H9-F1
#
_cell.length_a   1.000
_cell.length_b   1.000
_cell.length_c   1.000
_cell.angle_alpha   90.00
_cell.angle_beta   90.00
_cell.angle_gamma   90.00
#
_symmetry.space_group_name_H-M   'P 1'
#
loop_
_entity.id
_entity.type
_entity.pdbx_description
1 polymer ?
#
loop_
_entity_poly.entity_id
_entity_poly.type
_entity_poly.pdbx_seq_one_letter_code
_entity_poly.pdbx_strand_id
1 'polypeptide(L)' 'LFCTPAPLASSCTSMQCRNSNLMLGNFSAQPSSAGCSVSSCSYSGFVNGTIMTT' A
#
# COMPACT_ATOMS: atom_id res chain seq x y z
N LEU A 1 7.38 0.30 11.69
CA LEU A 1 7.69 1.45 10.81
C LEU A 1 6.38 1.98 10.26
N PHE A 2 6.04 3.25 10.53
CA PHE A 2 4.91 3.94 9.90
C PHE A 2 5.45 4.79 8.75
N CYS A 3 5.11 4.44 7.52
CA CYS A 3 5.44 5.24 6.34
C CYS A 3 4.20 6.06 5.96
N THR A 4 4.32 7.38 5.94
CA THR A 4 3.29 8.26 5.37
C THR A 4 3.71 8.71 3.97
N PRO A 5 2.78 8.77 3.01
CA PRO A 5 2.97 9.41 1.72
C PRO A 5 3.67 10.76 1.79
N ALA A 6 4.73 10.96 0.99
CA ALA A 6 5.22 12.32 0.72
C ALA A 6 4.13 13.08 -0.05
N PRO A 7 3.87 14.37 0.25
CA PRO A 7 2.91 15.18 -0.50
C PRO A 7 3.28 15.13 -1.98
N LEU A 8 2.27 14.98 -2.85
CA LEU A 8 2.39 14.71 -4.30
C LEU A 8 3.25 15.76 -5.02
N ALA A 9 4.56 15.71 -4.84
CA ALA A 9 5.52 16.35 -5.71
C ALA A 9 5.26 15.78 -7.11
N SER A 10 5.26 16.66 -8.10
CA SER A 10 4.90 16.41 -9.51
C SER A 10 5.71 15.30 -10.21
N SER A 11 6.60 14.62 -9.48
CA SER A 11 7.49 13.55 -9.93
C SER A 11 7.29 12.21 -9.20
N CYS A 12 6.41 12.09 -8.19
CA CYS A 12 6.18 10.83 -7.49
C CYS A 12 5.21 9.91 -8.24
N THR A 13 5.61 8.66 -8.43
CA THR A 13 4.76 7.59 -8.97
C THR A 13 3.58 7.32 -8.03
N SER A 14 2.45 6.87 -8.58
CA SER A 14 1.26 6.52 -7.80
C SER A 14 1.60 5.62 -6.61
N MET A 15 1.10 5.97 -5.43
CA MET A 15 1.24 5.17 -4.19
C MET A 15 0.13 4.11 -4.06
N GLN A 16 -0.63 3.90 -5.13
CA GLN A 16 -1.55 2.77 -5.24
C GLN A 16 -0.76 1.49 -5.38
N CYS A 17 -1.17 0.48 -4.64
CA CYS A 17 -0.50 -0.80 -4.59
C CYS A 17 -0.81 -1.61 -5.84
N ARG A 18 0.19 -2.34 -6.31
CA ARG A 18 0.08 -3.06 -7.59
C ARG A 18 -1.09 -4.04 -7.53
N ASN A 19 -1.97 -3.99 -8.54
CA ASN A 19 -3.16 -4.84 -8.67
C ASN A 19 -4.17 -4.69 -7.51
N SER A 20 -4.18 -3.57 -6.81
CA SER A 20 -5.13 -3.31 -5.73
C SER A 20 -5.63 -1.87 -5.76
N ASN A 21 -6.83 -1.66 -5.23
CA ASN A 21 -7.35 -0.31 -4.98
C ASN A 21 -6.84 0.26 -3.65
N LEU A 22 -6.02 -0.50 -2.91
CA LEU A 22 -5.41 -0.02 -1.67
C LEU A 22 -4.27 0.95 -1.98
N MET A 23 -4.20 2.01 -1.18
CA MET A 23 -3.05 2.91 -1.12
C MET A 23 -2.08 2.43 -0.04
N LEU A 24 -0.82 2.83 -0.16
CA LEU A 24 0.19 2.52 0.85
C LEU A 24 -0.25 2.99 2.25
N GLY A 25 -0.22 2.08 3.23
CA GLY A 25 -0.69 2.34 4.59
C GLY A 25 -2.21 2.19 4.79
N ASN A 26 -2.97 1.93 3.72
CA ASN A 26 -4.38 1.57 3.82
C ASN A 26 -4.53 0.06 4.05
N PHE A 27 -5.51 -0.32 4.86
CA PHE A 27 -5.89 -1.71 5.06
C PHE A 27 -7.41 -1.85 4.99
N SER A 28 -7.88 -2.96 4.46
CA SER A 28 -9.27 -3.37 4.49
C SER A 28 -9.37 -4.63 5.33
N ALA A 29 -10.28 -4.63 6.29
CA ALA A 29 -10.59 -5.80 7.11
C ALA A 29 -12.04 -6.20 6.82
N GLN A 30 -12.23 -7.40 6.29
CA GLN A 30 -13.56 -7.92 5.96
C GLN A 30 -13.88 -9.11 6.88
N PRO A 31 -14.98 -9.06 7.65
CA PRO A 31 -15.33 -10.14 8.56
C PRO A 31 -15.62 -11.44 7.78
N SER A 32 -15.16 -12.55 8.30
CA SER A 32 -15.38 -13.90 7.78
C SER A 32 -15.76 -14.85 8.92
N SER A 33 -16.27 -16.04 8.58
CA SER A 33 -16.66 -17.04 9.58
C SER A 33 -15.49 -17.56 10.43
N ALA A 34 -14.24 -17.32 10.00
CA ALA A 34 -13.02 -17.72 10.69
C ALA A 34 -12.23 -16.54 11.29
N GLY A 35 -12.77 -15.32 11.28
CA GLY A 35 -12.10 -14.12 11.80
C GLY A 35 -12.25 -12.92 10.87
N CYS A 36 -11.15 -12.22 10.59
CA CYS A 36 -11.12 -11.09 9.66
C CYS A 36 -10.10 -11.34 8.56
N SER A 37 -10.54 -11.25 7.30
CA SER A 37 -9.64 -11.19 6.15
C SER A 37 -9.08 -9.78 6.05
N VAL A 38 -7.82 -9.60 6.47
CA VAL A 38 -7.14 -8.32 6.40
C VAL A 38 -6.28 -8.27 5.14
N SER A 39 -6.56 -7.31 4.28
CA SER A 39 -5.72 -6.96 3.14
C SER A 39 -5.10 -5.60 3.42
N SER A 40 -3.79 -5.57 3.60
CA SER A 40 -3.02 -4.35 3.82
C SER A 40 -2.03 -4.18 2.70
N CYS A 41 -1.71 -2.93 2.39
CA CYS A 41 -0.58 -2.64 1.54
C CYS A 41 0.50 -1.88 2.30
N SER A 42 1.67 -2.51 2.38
CA SER A 42 2.85 -2.01 3.08
C SER A 42 3.98 -1.71 2.10
N TYR A 43 4.88 -0.82 2.51
CA TYR A 43 6.00 -0.39 1.69
C TYR A 43 7.12 -1.41 1.82
N SER A 44 7.53 -1.99 0.69
CA SER A 44 8.57 -3.03 0.64
C SER A 44 9.90 -2.52 0.09
N GLY A 45 9.93 -1.30 -0.44
CA GLY A 45 11.15 -0.65 -0.92
C GLY A 45 10.95 0.07 -2.25
N PHE A 46 12.05 0.53 -2.83
CA PHE A 46 12.07 1.16 -4.15
C PHE A 46 13.12 0.48 -5.00
N VAL A 47 12.70 -0.18 -6.08
CA VAL A 47 13.58 -0.97 -6.95
C VAL A 47 13.31 -0.55 -8.39
N ASN A 48 14.38 -0.26 -9.15
CA ASN A 48 14.30 0.11 -10.57
C ASN A 48 13.30 1.25 -10.85
N GLY A 49 13.34 2.32 -10.07
CA GLY A 49 12.46 3.47 -10.30
C GLY A 49 11.01 3.27 -9.85
N THR A 50 10.67 2.12 -9.26
CA THR A 50 9.30 1.74 -8.90
C THR A 50 9.20 1.39 -7.42
N ILE A 51 8.11 1.84 -6.78
CA ILE A 51 7.79 1.47 -5.40
C ILE A 51 7.31 0.01 -5.38
N MET A 52 7.95 -0.82 -4.56
CA MET A 52 7.51 -2.17 -4.26
C MET A 52 6.62 -2.15 -3.03
N THR A 53 5.53 -2.91 -3.09
CA THR A 53 4.54 -3.03 -2.01
C THR A 53 4.31 -4.50 -1.66
N THR A 54 4.01 -4.77 -0.39
CA THR A 54 3.69 -6.10 0.17
C THR A 54 2.33 -6.09 0.85
#